data_AF-A0A6L3F5T8-F1
#
_entry.id   AF-A0A6L3F5T8-F1
#
_cell.length_a   1.000
_cell.length_b   1.000
_cell.length_c   1.000
_cell.angle_alpha   90.00
_cell.angle_beta   90.00
_cell.angle_gamma   90.00
#
_symmetry.space_group_name_H-M   'P 1'
#
loop_
_entity.id
_entity.type
_entity.pdbx_description
1 polymer ?
#
loop_
_entity_poly.entity_id
_entity_poly.type
_entity_poly.pdbx_seq_one_letter_code
_entity_poly.pdbx_strand_id
1 'polypeptide(L)'
;MDDGSILMTFNRLFTLSGVGEIDDSDIVQFIPTTTGPSTAGSFNFAFDGSDVGLTSNGEDIDAIGMAPDGRFVISTVGSFSVSGVSGKDEDLLIFNSISFGPSTSGSFDLYFDGSDVGLTTRSEDVNGTWIDVTTGEIYLTTTGDFSIPAINGDRSDIFICVPSSLGSSTSCTFSLFWDGSANGFGGEKLDGFSIAK
;
A
#
# COMPACT_ATOMS: atom_id res chain seq x y z
N MET A 1 -9.34 -1.38 9.55
CA MET A 1 -8.67 -1.03 10.82
C MET A 1 -9.41 -1.70 11.98
N ASP A 2 -8.78 -1.82 13.16
CA ASP A 2 -9.37 -2.49 14.33
C ASP A 2 -10.70 -1.85 14.79
N ASP A 3 -10.87 -0.55 14.53
CA ASP A 3 -12.10 0.20 14.81
C ASP A 3 -13.18 0.04 13.73
N GLY A 4 -12.94 -0.79 12.71
CA GLY A 4 -13.84 -1.01 11.58
C GLY A 4 -13.76 0.07 10.49
N SER A 5 -12.95 1.12 10.67
CA SER A 5 -12.72 2.11 9.61
C SER A 5 -11.87 1.54 8.48
N ILE A 6 -11.98 2.15 7.30
CA ILE A 6 -11.33 1.73 6.05
C ILE A 6 -10.55 2.91 5.50
N LEU A 7 -9.27 2.71 5.21
CA LEU A 7 -8.45 3.65 4.45
C LEU A 7 -8.59 3.33 2.95
N MET A 8 -8.66 4.37 2.14
CA MET A 8 -8.90 4.26 0.69
C MET A 8 -7.96 5.21 -0.05
N THR A 9 -7.41 4.72 -1.15
CA THR A 9 -6.77 5.54 -2.20
C THR A 9 -7.60 5.52 -3.47
N PHE A 10 -7.27 6.41 -4.40
CA PHE A 10 -8.00 6.61 -5.64
C PHE A 10 -7.03 6.83 -6.79
N ASN A 11 -7.47 6.54 -8.01
CA ASN A 11 -6.62 6.58 -9.21
C ASN A 11 -6.83 7.82 -10.08
N ARG A 12 -7.46 8.86 -9.51
CA ARG A 12 -7.65 10.16 -10.16
C ARG A 12 -8.16 11.19 -9.16
N LEU A 13 -7.90 12.45 -9.48
CA LEU A 13 -8.52 13.60 -8.84
C LEU A 13 -10.06 13.61 -8.94
N PHE A 14 -10.73 13.88 -7.82
CA PHE A 14 -12.18 14.13 -7.76
C PHE A 14 -12.57 14.96 -6.53
N THR A 15 -13.81 15.45 -6.48
CA THR A 15 -14.36 16.11 -5.29
C THR A 15 -15.28 15.17 -4.52
N LEU A 16 -14.94 14.90 -3.26
CA LEU A 16 -15.76 14.12 -2.34
C LEU A 16 -16.63 15.06 -1.48
N SER A 17 -17.95 14.86 -1.57
CA SER A 17 -18.90 15.68 -0.81
C SER A 17 -18.65 15.61 0.69
N GLY A 18 -18.51 16.76 1.33
CA GLY A 18 -18.25 16.88 2.77
C GLY A 18 -16.79 16.76 3.18
N VAL A 19 -15.88 16.43 2.25
CA VAL A 19 -14.43 16.33 2.50
C VAL A 19 -13.67 17.39 1.73
N GLY A 20 -13.78 17.42 0.40
CA GLY A 20 -13.02 18.34 -0.44
C GLY A 20 -12.58 17.71 -1.76
N GLU A 21 -11.64 18.36 -2.42
CA GLU A 21 -10.88 17.76 -3.52
C GLU A 21 -9.93 16.71 -2.96
N ILE A 22 -9.87 15.55 -3.61
CA ILE A 22 -9.02 14.41 -3.29
C ILE A 22 -8.21 14.11 -4.54
N ASP A 23 -6.90 14.14 -4.44
CA ASP A 23 -5.95 13.75 -5.49
C ASP A 23 -5.64 12.24 -5.39
N ASP A 24 -4.98 11.68 -6.41
CA ASP A 24 -4.55 10.27 -6.42
C ASP A 24 -3.35 9.99 -5.50
N SER A 25 -2.71 11.03 -4.97
CA SER A 25 -1.70 10.93 -3.90
C SER A 25 -2.29 11.00 -2.48
N ASP A 26 -3.62 11.11 -2.33
CA ASP A 26 -4.28 11.29 -1.03
C ASP A 26 -4.89 10.00 -0.47
N ILE A 27 -5.11 9.99 0.86
CA ILE A 27 -5.82 8.91 1.56
C ILE A 27 -7.07 9.46 2.23
N VAL A 28 -8.19 8.78 2.00
CA VAL A 28 -9.47 9.05 2.67
C VAL A 28 -9.76 7.92 3.66
N GLN A 29 -10.27 8.29 4.84
CA GLN A 29 -10.80 7.34 5.80
C GLN A 29 -12.32 7.31 5.74
N PHE A 30 -12.90 6.13 5.52
CA PHE A 30 -14.31 5.87 5.71
C PHE A 30 -14.55 5.31 7.12
N ILE A 31 -15.42 5.98 7.88
CA ILE A 31 -15.83 5.58 9.22
C ILE A 31 -17.28 5.09 9.14
N PRO A 32 -17.51 3.76 9.11
CA PRO A 32 -18.85 3.22 9.00
C PRO A 32 -19.64 3.44 10.29
N THR A 33 -20.90 3.84 10.16
CA THR A 33 -21.91 3.68 11.21
C THR A 33 -22.71 2.40 11.02
N THR A 34 -22.81 1.92 9.77
CA THR A 34 -23.40 0.63 9.40
C THR A 34 -22.68 0.08 8.16
N THR A 35 -22.46 -1.22 8.11
CA THR A 35 -21.94 -1.94 6.94
C THR A 35 -22.96 -2.98 6.47
N GLY A 36 -22.88 -3.38 5.20
CA GLY A 36 -23.77 -4.39 4.60
C GLY A 36 -24.50 -3.85 3.36
N PRO A 37 -25.69 -4.36 3.01
CA PRO A 37 -26.42 -3.93 1.81
C PRO A 37 -26.82 -2.45 1.79
N SER A 38 -26.79 -1.79 2.95
CA SER A 38 -27.03 -0.36 3.10
C SER A 38 -25.96 0.22 4.00
N THR A 39 -24.76 0.37 3.45
CA THR A 39 -23.62 0.99 4.13
C THR A 39 -23.87 2.48 4.35
N ALA A 40 -23.61 2.95 5.57
CA ALA A 40 -23.64 4.36 5.91
C ALA A 40 -22.45 4.70 6.83
N GLY A 41 -22.02 5.95 6.79
CA GLY A 41 -20.85 6.42 7.52
C GLY A 41 -20.50 7.85 7.17
N SER A 42 -19.31 8.26 7.55
CA SER A 42 -18.71 9.54 7.17
C SER A 42 -17.35 9.31 6.54
N PHE A 43 -16.94 10.24 5.69
CA PHE A 43 -15.59 10.28 5.14
C PHE A 43 -14.79 11.41 5.81
N ASN A 44 -13.52 11.14 6.05
CA ASN A 44 -12.54 12.11 6.54
C ASN A 44 -11.34 12.14 5.58
N PHE A 45 -10.77 13.32 5.37
CA PHE A 45 -9.47 13.46 4.74
C PHE A 45 -8.41 12.95 5.74
N ALA A 46 -7.73 11.86 5.42
CA ALA A 46 -6.80 11.20 6.35
C ALA A 46 -5.35 11.64 6.13
N PHE A 47 -4.96 11.84 4.87
CA PHE A 47 -3.59 12.16 4.50
C PHE A 47 -3.59 12.90 3.16
N ASP A 48 -2.90 14.04 3.11
CA ASP A 48 -2.68 14.85 1.90
C ASP A 48 -1.25 14.58 1.40
N GLY A 49 -1.12 13.93 0.24
CA GLY A 49 0.18 13.52 -0.28
C GLY A 49 1.01 14.70 -0.78
N SER A 50 0.34 15.71 -1.32
CA SER A 50 0.98 16.88 -1.90
C SER A 50 1.70 17.74 -0.85
N ASP A 51 1.15 17.81 0.37
CA ASP A 51 1.75 18.49 1.52
C ASP A 51 3.09 17.88 1.97
N VAL A 52 3.34 16.61 1.62
CA VAL A 52 4.57 15.88 1.97
C VAL A 52 5.39 15.45 0.75
N GLY A 53 5.09 16.05 -0.40
CA GLY A 53 5.92 16.04 -1.60
C GLY A 53 5.55 15.02 -2.66
N LEU A 54 4.50 14.22 -2.48
CA LEU A 54 3.96 13.35 -3.54
C LEU A 54 3.25 14.25 -4.55
N THR A 55 3.93 14.61 -5.64
CA THR A 55 3.47 15.70 -6.54
C THR A 55 3.62 15.38 -8.03
N SER A 56 4.16 14.21 -8.36
CA SER A 56 4.29 13.72 -9.73
C SER A 56 3.36 12.55 -10.00
N ASN A 57 3.04 12.30 -11.27
CA ASN A 57 2.16 11.19 -11.68
C ASN A 57 2.69 9.78 -11.35
N GLY A 58 3.94 9.66 -10.89
CA GLY A 58 4.50 8.38 -10.43
C GLY A 58 4.34 8.19 -8.92
N GLU A 59 3.90 9.22 -8.21
CA GLU A 59 3.80 9.27 -6.75
C GLU A 59 2.35 9.10 -6.26
N ASP A 60 1.43 8.77 -7.16
CA ASP A 60 0.06 8.35 -6.89
C ASP A 60 0.09 7.11 -5.98
N ILE A 61 -0.70 7.11 -4.90
CA ILE A 61 -0.70 6.02 -3.92
C ILE A 61 -1.65 4.92 -4.37
N ASP A 62 -1.14 3.69 -4.52
CA ASP A 62 -1.94 2.55 -4.96
C ASP A 62 -1.97 1.37 -3.97
N ALA A 63 -1.25 1.46 -2.86
CA ALA A 63 -1.37 0.53 -1.74
C ALA A 63 -1.17 1.22 -0.39
N ILE A 64 -1.90 0.75 0.63
CA ILE A 64 -1.73 1.20 2.03
C ILE A 64 -1.71 0.00 2.97
N GLY A 65 -0.69 -0.06 3.82
CA GLY A 65 -0.56 -0.93 4.97
C GLY A 65 -0.31 -0.15 6.25
N MET A 66 -0.29 -0.87 7.37
CA MET A 66 0.01 -0.32 8.69
C MET A 66 1.18 -1.09 9.29
N ALA A 67 2.29 -0.41 9.54
CA ALA A 67 3.41 -1.01 10.26
C ALA A 67 2.99 -1.44 11.69
N PRO A 68 3.71 -2.37 12.33
CA PRO A 68 3.41 -2.80 13.71
C PRO A 68 3.36 -1.67 14.75
N ASP A 69 4.02 -0.55 14.49
CA ASP A 69 4.00 0.64 15.34
C ASP A 69 2.90 1.65 14.99
N GLY A 70 2.01 1.30 14.05
CA GLY A 70 0.87 2.10 13.65
C GLY A 70 1.16 3.19 12.61
N ARG A 71 2.37 3.24 12.04
CA ARG A 71 2.67 4.16 10.94
C ARG A 71 2.09 3.65 9.61
N PHE A 72 1.73 4.60 8.75
CA PHE A 72 1.28 4.29 7.40
C PHE A 72 2.47 3.79 6.58
N VAL A 73 2.25 2.70 5.87
CA VAL A 73 3.16 2.18 4.86
C VAL A 73 2.43 2.28 3.52
N ILE A 74 3.04 2.90 2.52
CA ILE A 74 2.40 3.15 1.23
C ILE A 74 3.27 2.63 0.08
N SER A 75 2.62 2.25 -1.01
CA SER A 75 3.25 2.09 -2.33
C SER A 75 2.85 3.25 -3.24
N THR A 76 3.59 3.42 -4.33
CA THR A 76 3.24 4.37 -5.39
C THR A 76 3.28 3.70 -6.76
N VAL A 77 2.42 4.16 -7.68
CA VAL A 77 2.28 3.59 -9.04
C VAL A 77 3.59 3.60 -9.86
N GLY A 78 4.51 4.49 -9.54
CA GLY A 78 5.78 4.66 -10.24
C GLY A 78 6.93 4.96 -9.30
N SER A 79 7.97 5.58 -9.86
CA SER A 79 9.10 6.04 -9.06
C SER A 79 8.74 7.29 -8.26
N PHE A 80 9.18 7.32 -7.01
CA PHE A 80 9.01 8.44 -6.10
C PHE A 80 10.35 9.08 -5.73
N SER A 81 10.30 10.36 -5.37
CA SER A 81 11.45 11.07 -4.80
C SER A 81 10.98 12.11 -3.77
N VAL A 82 10.64 11.65 -2.57
CA VAL A 82 10.05 12.46 -1.51
C VAL A 82 10.92 12.50 -0.27
N SER A 83 10.97 13.66 0.41
CA SER A 83 11.70 13.83 1.68
C SER A 83 13.18 13.38 1.68
N GLY A 84 13.84 13.38 0.51
CA GLY A 84 15.24 12.91 0.37
C GLY A 84 15.38 11.39 0.26
N VAL A 85 14.27 10.66 0.14
CA VAL A 85 14.20 9.22 -0.14
C VAL A 85 13.74 9.05 -1.60
N SER A 86 14.31 8.09 -2.30
CA SER A 86 13.89 7.74 -3.65
C SER A 86 13.76 6.22 -3.76
N GLY A 87 12.86 5.80 -4.64
CA GLY A 87 12.59 4.40 -4.90
C GLY A 87 11.71 4.26 -6.15
N LYS A 88 11.15 3.07 -6.32
CA LYS A 88 10.39 2.66 -7.48
C LYS A 88 9.05 2.06 -7.09
N ASP A 89 8.32 1.62 -8.10
CA ASP A 89 6.99 1.01 -8.02
C ASP A 89 6.98 -0.31 -7.21
N GLU A 90 8.13 -0.94 -6.99
CA GLU A 90 8.22 -2.19 -6.22
C GLU A 90 8.52 -1.96 -4.72
N ASP A 91 8.72 -0.71 -4.32
CA ASP A 91 9.16 -0.31 -2.98
C ASP A 91 8.00 0.17 -2.10
N LEU A 92 8.17 0.08 -0.78
CA LEU A 92 7.23 0.68 0.18
C LEU A 92 7.88 1.78 0.99
N LEU A 93 7.17 2.89 1.17
CA LEU A 93 7.52 4.01 2.04
C LEU A 93 6.82 3.89 3.39
N ILE A 94 7.49 4.25 4.49
CA ILE A 94 6.86 4.44 5.80
C ILE A 94 6.81 5.92 6.16
N PHE A 95 5.64 6.39 6.59
CA PHE A 95 5.40 7.78 6.90
C PHE A 95 5.64 8.09 8.39
N ASN A 96 6.58 8.99 8.66
CA ASN A 96 6.87 9.56 9.97
C ASN A 96 6.01 10.81 10.19
N SER A 97 4.77 10.58 10.58
CA SER A 97 3.78 11.65 10.78
C SER A 97 4.18 12.62 11.90
N ILE A 98 4.07 13.91 11.61
CA ILE A 98 3.91 15.00 12.57
C ILE A 98 2.43 15.38 12.67
N SER A 99 1.72 15.46 11.53
CA SER A 99 0.27 15.64 11.46
C SER A 99 -0.35 14.90 10.28
N PHE A 100 -1.60 14.48 10.45
CA PHE A 100 -2.47 13.90 9.42
C PHE A 100 -3.59 14.89 9.02
N GLY A 101 -4.36 14.54 7.99
CA GLY A 101 -5.48 15.32 7.48
C GLY A 101 -5.13 16.22 6.30
N PRO A 102 -5.95 17.24 5.97
CA PRO A 102 -5.73 18.13 4.81
C PRO A 102 -4.60 19.17 5.04
N SER A 103 -3.75 18.94 6.04
CA SER A 103 -2.57 19.73 6.37
C SER A 103 -1.53 18.76 6.91
N THR A 104 -1.22 17.76 6.08
CA THR A 104 -0.36 16.65 6.47
C THR A 104 1.07 17.16 6.61
N SER A 105 1.80 16.67 7.60
CA SER A 105 3.22 17.01 7.74
C SER A 105 4.00 15.86 8.33
N GLY A 106 5.24 15.70 7.90
CA GLY A 106 6.08 14.58 8.29
C GLY A 106 7.21 14.37 7.30
N SER A 107 7.81 13.18 7.36
CA SER A 107 8.80 12.74 6.39
C SER A 107 8.59 11.27 6.04
N PHE A 108 9.24 10.81 4.99
CA PHE A 108 9.26 9.40 4.62
C PHE A 108 10.61 8.77 4.91
N ASP A 109 10.59 7.48 5.23
CA ASP A 109 11.73 6.57 5.13
C ASP A 109 11.37 5.42 4.19
N LEU A 110 12.37 4.76 3.59
CA LEU A 110 12.16 3.51 2.87
C LEU A 110 11.84 2.40 3.88
N TYR A 111 10.73 1.69 3.68
CA TYR A 111 10.30 0.58 4.52
C TYR A 111 10.71 -0.77 3.95
N PHE A 112 10.50 -0.96 2.65
CA PHE A 112 10.80 -2.18 1.92
C PHE A 112 11.39 -1.80 0.57
N ASP A 113 12.54 -2.38 0.24
CA ASP A 113 13.22 -2.25 -1.05
C ASP A 113 12.93 -3.51 -1.87
N GLY A 114 12.06 -3.41 -2.88
CA GLY A 114 11.64 -4.52 -3.71
C GLY A 114 12.77 -5.06 -4.58
N SER A 115 13.70 -4.18 -4.97
CA SER A 115 14.83 -4.55 -5.82
C SER A 115 15.84 -5.45 -5.11
N ASP A 116 16.05 -5.25 -3.80
CA ASP A 116 16.90 -6.10 -2.96
C ASP A 116 16.38 -7.55 -2.86
N VAL A 117 15.08 -7.75 -3.07
CA VAL A 117 14.42 -9.06 -2.98
C VAL A 117 14.03 -9.66 -4.32
N GLY A 118 14.40 -9.01 -5.42
CA GLY A 118 14.27 -9.55 -6.77
C GLY A 118 13.05 -9.08 -7.56
N LEU A 119 12.23 -8.17 -7.02
CA LEU A 119 11.20 -7.47 -7.80
C LEU A 119 11.94 -6.42 -8.67
N THR A 120 12.10 -6.72 -9.96
CA THR A 120 13.03 -5.96 -10.82
C THR A 120 12.45 -5.62 -12.19
N THR A 121 11.23 -6.06 -12.46
CA THR A 121 10.53 -5.82 -13.72
C THR A 121 9.39 -4.82 -13.54
N ARG A 122 9.00 -4.14 -14.62
CA ARG A 122 7.91 -3.14 -14.60
C ARG A 122 6.53 -3.70 -14.27
N SER A 123 6.39 -5.03 -14.22
CA SER A 123 5.15 -5.69 -13.86
C SER A 123 5.16 -6.18 -12.42
N GLU A 124 6.26 -5.97 -11.69
CA GLU A 124 6.43 -6.34 -10.29
C GLU A 124 6.23 -5.13 -9.36
N ASP A 125 5.56 -4.09 -9.87
CA ASP A 125 4.97 -2.99 -9.11
C ASP A 125 4.06 -3.54 -8.00
N VAL A 126 4.33 -3.14 -6.75
CA VAL A 126 3.57 -3.55 -5.56
C VAL A 126 2.33 -2.68 -5.45
N ASN A 127 1.18 -3.25 -5.76
CA ASN A 127 -0.10 -2.51 -5.79
C ASN A 127 -1.09 -2.99 -4.72
N GLY A 128 -0.61 -3.71 -3.72
CA GLY A 128 -1.42 -4.20 -2.62
C GLY A 128 -0.52 -4.70 -1.50
N THR A 129 -0.81 -4.26 -0.28
CA THR A 129 -0.06 -4.65 0.90
C THR A 129 -0.96 -4.79 2.12
N TRP A 130 -0.68 -5.80 2.94
CA TRP A 130 -1.21 -5.90 4.29
C TRP A 130 -0.09 -6.37 5.21
N ILE A 131 0.16 -5.63 6.30
CA ILE A 131 1.23 -5.95 7.24
C ILE A 131 0.57 -6.47 8.52
N ASP A 132 0.98 -7.67 8.94
CA ASP A 132 0.56 -8.21 10.21
C ASP A 132 1.20 -7.40 11.34
N VAL A 133 0.38 -6.64 12.07
CA VAL A 133 0.85 -5.78 13.17
C VAL A 133 1.44 -6.57 14.36
N THR A 134 1.14 -7.87 14.46
CA THR A 134 1.66 -8.76 15.51
C THR A 134 3.01 -9.37 15.12
N THR A 135 3.16 -9.81 13.88
CA THR A 135 4.35 -10.55 13.43
C THR A 135 5.32 -9.74 12.59
N GLY A 136 4.86 -8.65 11.96
CA GLY A 136 5.62 -7.88 10.98
C GLY A 136 5.72 -8.55 9.60
N GLU A 137 5.01 -9.65 9.36
CA GLU A 137 4.91 -10.26 8.04
C GLU A 137 4.22 -9.30 7.05
N ILE A 138 4.80 -9.16 5.86
CA ILE A 138 4.27 -8.28 4.80
C ILE A 138 3.65 -9.16 3.73
N TYR A 139 2.36 -9.00 3.51
CA TYR A 139 1.60 -9.68 2.47
C TYR A 139 1.52 -8.72 1.29
N LEU A 140 1.84 -9.21 0.10
CA LEU A 140 2.06 -8.40 -1.08
C LEU A 140 1.31 -8.97 -2.28
N THR A 141 0.90 -8.08 -3.18
CA THR A 141 0.50 -8.39 -4.55
C THR A 141 1.32 -7.53 -5.50
N THR A 142 1.41 -7.96 -6.76
CA THR A 142 2.02 -7.17 -7.82
C THR A 142 1.05 -6.94 -8.98
N THR A 143 1.24 -5.87 -9.75
CA THR A 143 0.34 -5.56 -10.87
C THR A 143 0.39 -6.61 -11.99
N GLY A 144 1.49 -7.35 -12.06
CA GLY A 144 1.75 -8.44 -12.96
C GLY A 144 2.36 -9.65 -12.29
N ASP A 145 2.92 -10.52 -13.13
CA ASP A 145 3.53 -11.75 -12.69
C ASP A 145 4.85 -11.44 -11.99
N PHE A 146 5.14 -12.15 -10.90
CA PHE A 146 6.36 -11.96 -10.11
C PHE A 146 7.21 -13.22 -10.08
N SER A 147 8.53 -13.01 -10.03
CA SER A 147 9.53 -14.06 -9.94
C SER A 147 10.64 -13.63 -8.99
N ILE A 148 10.43 -13.87 -7.71
CA ILE A 148 11.43 -13.63 -6.66
C ILE A 148 12.13 -14.93 -6.27
N PRO A 149 13.26 -14.88 -5.52
CA PRO A 149 13.90 -16.10 -5.07
C PRO A 149 12.92 -17.03 -4.34
N ALA A 150 12.90 -18.30 -4.75
CA ALA A 150 12.10 -19.40 -4.22
C ALA A 150 10.61 -19.48 -4.63
N ILE A 151 9.98 -18.40 -5.09
CA ILE A 151 8.56 -18.44 -5.49
C ILE A 151 8.31 -17.68 -6.80
N ASN A 152 7.32 -18.14 -7.54
CA ASN A 152 6.76 -17.44 -8.70
C ASN A 152 5.25 -17.40 -8.51
N GLY A 153 4.61 -16.37 -9.04
CA GLY A 153 3.15 -16.24 -9.04
C GLY A 153 2.71 -15.23 -10.07
N ASP A 154 1.40 -15.06 -10.18
CA ASP A 154 0.78 -14.10 -11.08
C ASP A 154 0.10 -12.94 -10.33
N ARG A 155 -0.45 -12.00 -11.08
CA ARG A 155 -1.10 -10.77 -10.57
C ARG A 155 -2.35 -11.00 -9.71
N SER A 156 -2.84 -12.24 -9.63
CA SER A 156 -3.97 -12.62 -8.79
C SER A 156 -3.54 -13.23 -7.46
N ASP A 157 -2.24 -13.45 -7.25
CA ASP A 157 -1.70 -14.15 -6.09
C ASP A 157 -1.29 -13.18 -4.97
N ILE A 158 -1.36 -13.68 -3.73
CA ILE A 158 -0.80 -13.02 -2.55
C ILE A 158 0.41 -13.82 -2.09
N PHE A 159 1.54 -13.16 -1.88
CA PHE A 159 2.75 -13.74 -1.31
C PHE A 159 3.18 -13.00 -0.04
N ILE A 160 3.98 -13.67 0.79
CA ILE A 160 4.43 -13.14 2.08
C ILE A 160 5.94 -12.93 2.04
N CYS A 161 6.39 -11.73 2.40
CA CYS A 161 7.73 -11.49 2.94
C CYS A 161 7.70 -11.68 4.46
N VAL A 162 8.48 -12.64 4.96
CA VAL A 162 8.88 -12.68 6.38
C VAL A 162 10.22 -11.95 6.49
N PRO A 163 10.27 -10.70 6.97
CA PRO A 163 11.47 -9.89 6.88
C PRO A 163 12.54 -10.32 7.89
N SER A 164 13.78 -10.46 7.41
CA SER A 164 14.99 -10.49 8.25
C SER A 164 15.65 -9.12 8.36
N SER A 165 15.44 -8.25 7.37
CA SER A 165 15.79 -6.82 7.41
C SER A 165 14.84 -6.01 6.51
N LEU A 166 14.64 -4.75 6.87
CA LEU A 166 13.79 -3.78 6.17
C LEU A 166 14.58 -2.47 5.94
N GLY A 167 14.07 -1.60 5.07
CA GLY A 167 14.71 -0.37 4.62
C GLY A 167 15.56 -0.56 3.36
N SER A 168 16.61 0.24 3.19
CA SER A 168 17.51 0.23 2.00
C SER A 168 18.41 -1.00 1.86
N SER A 169 18.15 -2.04 2.65
CA SER A 169 18.83 -3.33 2.63
C SER A 169 17.81 -4.36 3.08
N THR A 170 16.83 -4.62 2.22
CA THR A 170 15.70 -5.50 2.53
C THR A 170 16.08 -6.96 2.29
N SER A 171 15.66 -7.84 3.20
CA SER A 171 15.81 -9.28 3.02
C SER A 171 14.62 -10.01 3.62
N CYS A 172 14.11 -11.00 2.92
CA CYS A 172 12.93 -11.75 3.32
C CYS A 172 13.10 -13.25 3.07
N THR A 173 12.38 -14.05 3.85
CA THR A 173 11.98 -15.41 3.43
C THR A 173 10.59 -15.34 2.81
N PHE A 174 10.44 -15.89 1.60
CA PHE A 174 9.19 -15.81 0.85
C PHE A 174 8.38 -17.10 0.87
N SER A 175 7.06 -16.95 0.83
CA SER A 175 6.11 -18.04 0.60
C SER A 175 4.86 -17.54 -0.12
N LEU A 176 4.20 -18.40 -0.88
CA LEU A 176 2.89 -18.12 -1.46
C LEU A 176 1.82 -18.27 -0.37
N PHE A 177 0.99 -17.25 -0.16
CA PHE A 177 -0.11 -17.29 0.80
C PHE A 177 -1.39 -17.77 0.16
N TRP A 178 -1.73 -17.22 -1.00
CA TRP A 178 -2.95 -17.54 -1.73
C TRP A 178 -2.70 -17.46 -3.23
N ASP A 179 -3.09 -18.53 -3.93
CA ASP A 179 -3.05 -18.61 -5.40
C ASP A 179 -4.42 -18.20 -5.94
N GLY A 180 -4.55 -16.96 -6.41
CA GLY A 180 -5.83 -16.44 -6.89
C GLY A 180 -6.27 -17.12 -8.17
N SER A 181 -5.30 -17.47 -9.02
CA SER A 181 -5.52 -18.10 -10.31
C SER A 181 -6.19 -19.47 -10.14
N ALA A 182 -5.75 -20.25 -9.16
CA ALA A 182 -6.32 -21.52 -8.77
C ALA A 182 -7.68 -21.40 -8.06
N ASN A 183 -8.02 -20.21 -7.57
CA ASN A 183 -9.28 -19.91 -6.88
C ASN A 183 -10.28 -19.11 -7.75
N GLY A 184 -10.08 -19.11 -9.07
CA GLY A 184 -11.03 -18.55 -10.04
C GLY A 184 -10.84 -17.06 -10.35
N PHE A 185 -9.75 -16.46 -9.89
CA PHE A 185 -9.35 -15.08 -10.19
C PHE A 185 -8.26 -15.00 -11.26
N GLY A 186 -8.03 -16.07 -12.01
CA GLY A 186 -7.00 -16.11 -13.05
C GLY A 186 -7.21 -15.00 -14.09
N GLY A 187 -6.19 -14.14 -14.25
CA GLY A 187 -6.21 -12.98 -15.14
C GLY A 187 -6.70 -11.68 -14.49
N GLU A 188 -7.25 -11.73 -13.27
CA GLU A 188 -7.62 -10.55 -12.49
C GLU A 188 -6.41 -9.99 -11.75
N LYS A 189 -6.30 -8.66 -11.67
CA LYS A 189 -5.28 -7.97 -10.86
C LYS A 189 -5.83 -7.76 -9.45
N LEU A 190 -5.17 -8.32 -8.44
CA LEU A 190 -5.52 -8.04 -7.06
C LEU A 190 -4.88 -6.71 -6.64
N ASP A 191 -5.68 -5.75 -6.18
CA ASP A 191 -5.27 -4.36 -5.91
C ASP A 191 -5.75 -3.84 -4.54
N GLY A 192 -6.18 -4.73 -3.66
CA GLY A 192 -6.57 -4.40 -2.29
C GLY A 192 -7.10 -5.62 -1.56
N PHE A 193 -6.57 -5.87 -0.35
CA PHE A 193 -7.00 -6.98 0.50
C PHE A 193 -6.71 -6.67 1.96
N SER A 194 -7.36 -7.42 2.85
CA SER A 194 -7.01 -7.47 4.27
C SER A 194 -7.15 -8.89 4.77
N ILE A 195 -6.24 -9.30 5.65
CA ILE A 195 -6.24 -10.65 6.22
C ILE A 195 -6.87 -10.59 7.60
N ALA A 196 -7.99 -11.28 7.77
CA ALA A 196 -8.57 -11.50 9.09
C ALA A 196 -7.82 -12.67 9.76
N LYS A 197 -7.25 -12.42 10.95
CA LYS A 197 -6.63 -13.45 11.79
C LYS A 197 -7.42 -13.63 13.08
#